data_AF-A0A946IZ65-F1
#
_entry.id   AF-A0A946IZ65-F1
#
_cell.length_a   1.000
_cell.length_b   1.000
_cell.length_c   1.000
_cell.angle_alpha   90.00
_cell.angle_beta   90.00
_cell.angle_gamma   90.00
#
_symmetry.space_group_name_H-M   'P 1'
#
loop_
_entity.id
_entity.type
_entity.pdbx_description
1 polymer ?
#
loop_
_entity_poly.entity_id
_entity_poly.type
_entity_poly.pdbx_seq_one_letter_code
_entity_poly.pdbx_strand_id
1 'polypeptide(L)' 'FLVVELMRQGMSPQEACENAVNRIVSSNSQKNKFQVAYIAMNKNGEVGSFSIEPGFTYMDYVNGKNEEIKTGSAL' A
#
# COMPACT_ATOMS: atom_id res chain seq x y z
N PHE A 1 -8.81 -8.75 1.45
CA PHE A 1 -9.81 -8.14 2.35
C PHE A 1 -9.17 -7.27 3.44
N LEU A 2 -8.00 -7.61 3.99
CA LEU A 2 -7.39 -6.91 5.14
C LEU A 2 -7.27 -5.38 5.00
N VAL A 3 -6.73 -4.87 3.88
CA VAL A 3 -6.53 -3.40 3.70
C VAL A 3 -7.84 -2.63 3.81
N VAL A 4 -8.89 -3.08 3.11
CA VAL A 4 -10.22 -2.43 3.17
C VAL A 4 -10.85 -2.55 4.55
N GLU A 5 -10.62 -3.65 5.25
CA GLU A 5 -11.11 -3.85 6.61
C GLU A 5 -10.42 -2.91 7.62
N LEU A 6 -9.11 -2.67 7.48
CA LEU A 6 -8.38 -1.68 8.27
C LEU A 6 -8.90 -0.26 8.02
N MET A 7 -9.18 0.09 6.76
CA MET A 7 -9.82 1.37 6.44
C MET A 7 -11.23 1.49 7.04
N ARG A 8 -12.00 0.39 7.05
CA ARG A 8 -13.32 0.34 7.72
C ARG A 8 -13.22 0.61 9.22
N GLN A 9 -12.08 0.27 9.84
CA GLN A 9 -11.79 0.53 11.26
C GLN A 9 -11.26 1.95 11.53
N GLY A 10 -11.15 2.79 10.50
CA GLY A 10 -10.77 4.20 10.63
C GLY A 10 -9.33 4.52 10.24
N MET A 11 -8.55 3.55 9.75
CA MET A 11 -7.22 3.84 9.21
C MET A 11 -7.33 4.57 7.87
N SER A 12 -6.38 5.47 7.61
CA SER A 12 -6.17 6.00 6.26
C SER A 12 -5.73 4.88 5.30
N PRO A 13 -5.90 5.05 3.98
CA PRO A 13 -5.40 4.10 2.99
C PRO A 13 -3.91 3.80 3.13
N GLN A 14 -3.10 4.82 3.46
CA GLN A 14 -1.66 4.68 3.64
C GLN A 14 -1.34 3.78 4.84
N GLU A 15 -1.91 4.09 6.02
CA GLU A 15 -1.73 3.29 7.23
C GLU A 15 -2.22 1.86 7.04
N ALA A 16 -3.33 1.66 6.32
CA ALA A 16 -3.87 0.33 6.05
C ALA A 16 -2.95 -0.50 5.14
N CYS A 17 -2.36 0.10 4.10
CA CYS A 17 -1.38 -0.55 3.23
C CYS A 17 -0.11 -0.92 4.01
N GLU A 18 0.43 0.00 4.81
CA GLU A 18 1.61 -0.24 5.65
C GLU A 18 1.38 -1.36 6.67
N ASN A 19 0.27 -1.32 7.40
CA ASN A 19 -0.09 -2.36 8.36
C ASN A 19 -0.22 -3.74 7.70
N ALA A 20 -0.83 -3.81 6.51
CA ALA A 20 -0.98 -5.06 5.78
C ALA A 20 0.36 -5.65 5.35
N VAL A 21 1.26 -4.82 4.80
CA VAL A 21 2.61 -5.25 4.41
C VAL A 21 3.44 -5.65 5.62
N ASN A 22 3.47 -4.83 6.68
CA ASN A 22 4.23 -5.11 7.90
C ASN A 22 3.76 -6.42 8.56
N ARG A 23 2.45 -6.72 8.50
CA ARG A 23 1.92 -8.02 8.94
C ARG A 23 2.44 -9.19 8.10
N ILE A 24 2.58 -9.01 6.79
CA ILE A 24 3.12 -10.04 5.89
C ILE A 24 4.61 -10.27 6.17
N VAL A 25 5.40 -9.20 6.30
CA VAL A 25 6.85 -9.28 6.56
C VAL A 25 7.14 -9.86 7.96
N SER A 26 6.35 -9.50 8.98
CA SER A 26 6.50 -10.10 10.31
C SER A 26 6.09 -11.58 10.37
N SER A 27 5.15 -12.01 9.53
CA SER A 27 4.65 -13.40 9.51
C SER A 27 5.42 -14.32 8.56
N ASN A 28 6.32 -13.78 7.74
CA ASN A 28 7.07 -14.54 6.74
C ASN A 28 8.54 -14.10 6.73
N SER A 29 9.45 -15.06 6.88
CA SER A 29 10.90 -14.82 6.89
C SER A 29 11.50 -14.20 5.61
N GLN A 30 10.70 -13.91 4.59
CA GLN A 30 11.11 -13.35 3.29
C GLN A 30 12.20 -14.14 2.56
N LYS A 31 12.48 -15.39 2.96
CA LYS A 31 13.52 -16.25 2.36
C LYS A 31 13.36 -16.46 0.85
N ASN A 32 12.11 -16.46 0.37
CA ASN A 32 11.80 -16.63 -1.06
C ASN A 32 11.72 -15.30 -1.83
N LYS A 33 12.00 -14.16 -1.17
CA LYS A 33 11.94 -12.80 -1.75
C LYS A 33 10.66 -12.54 -2.56
N PHE A 34 9.52 -12.91 -2.00
CA PHE A 34 8.26 -12.68 -2.70
C PHE A 34 7.84 -11.23 -2.50
N GLN A 35 7.33 -10.61 -3.56
CA GLN A 35 6.88 -9.22 -3.53
C GLN A 35 5.36 -9.15 -3.36
N VAL A 36 4.92 -8.21 -2.52
CA VAL A 36 3.53 -7.78 -2.40
C VAL A 36 3.54 -6.25 -2.31
N ALA A 37 2.69 -5.62 -3.09
CA ALA A 37 2.41 -4.20 -2.99
C ALA A 37 0.90 -3.98 -2.94
N TYR A 38 0.48 -3.01 -2.14
CA TYR A 38 -0.90 -2.55 -2.12
C TYR A 38 -0.97 -1.10 -2.59
N ILE A 39 -2.04 -0.80 -3.32
CA ILE A 39 -2.59 0.54 -3.53
C ILE A 39 -4.05 0.50 -3.08
N ALA A 40 -4.47 1.50 -2.33
CA ALA A 40 -5.83 1.61 -1.83
C ALA A 40 -6.31 3.06 -1.87
N MET A 41 -7.63 3.22 -1.99
CA MET A 41 -8.31 4.50 -1.97
C MET A 41 -9.53 4.40 -1.07
N ASN A 42 -9.84 5.47 -0.32
CA ASN A 42 -11.08 5.56 0.45
C ASN A 42 -12.15 6.41 -0.25
N LYS A 43 -13.33 6.55 0.38
CA LYS A 43 -14.46 7.31 -0.19
C LYS A 43 -14.22 8.81 -0.28
N ASN A 44 -13.20 9.34 0.41
CA ASN A 44 -12.81 10.75 0.35
C ASN A 44 -11.82 11.02 -0.78
N GLY A 45 -11.37 9.99 -1.50
CA GLY A 45 -10.37 10.09 -2.56
C GLY A 45 -8.92 10.12 -2.06
N GLU A 46 -8.69 9.91 -0.76
CA GLU A 46 -7.33 9.71 -0.24
C GLU A 46 -6.78 8.40 -0.81
N VAL A 47 -5.51 8.39 -1.18
CA VAL A 47 -4.82 7.24 -1.77
C VAL A 47 -3.60 6.90 -0.91
N GLY A 48 -3.32 5.61 -0.78
CA GLY A 48 -2.16 5.13 -0.05
C GLY A 48 -1.62 3.85 -0.66
N SER A 49 -0.31 3.64 -0.49
CA SER A 49 0.40 2.53 -1.09
C SER A 49 1.60 2.12 -0.24
N PHE A 50 1.90 0.83 -0.20
CA PHE A 50 3.11 0.32 0.44
C PHE A 50 3.50 -1.05 -0.15
N SER A 51 4.79 -1.36 -0.20
CA SER A 51 5.32 -2.62 -0.74
C SER A 51 6.28 -3.32 0.22
N ILE A 52 6.55 -4.60 0.00
CA ILE A 52 7.59 -5.33 0.75
C ILE A 52 8.96 -4.84 0.32
N GLU A 53 9.28 -5.00 -0.97
CA GLU A 53 10.54 -4.58 -1.58
C GLU A 53 10.39 -3.20 -2.25
N PRO A 54 11.46 -2.40 -2.37
CA PRO A 54 11.44 -1.12 -3.07
C PRO A 54 11.16 -1.28 -4.58
N GLY A 55 10.74 -0.19 -5.21
CA GLY A 55 10.63 -0.09 -6.68
C GLY A 55 9.21 -0.25 -7.23
N PHE A 56 8.19 -0.47 -6.39
CA PHE A 56 6.81 -0.37 -6.82
C PHE A 56 6.41 1.10 -7.02
N THR A 57 5.83 1.42 -8.17
CA THR A 57 5.26 2.74 -8.48
C THR A 57 3.90 2.55 -9.16
N TYR A 58 3.05 3.58 -9.10
CA TYR A 58 1.77 3.60 -9.79
C TYR A 58 1.49 5.00 -10.36
N MET A 59 0.50 5.09 -11.25
CA MET A 59 0.05 6.36 -11.81
C MET A 59 -1.20 6.82 -11.09
N ASP A 60 -1.19 8.04 -10.57
CA ASP A 60 -2.35 8.71 -10.01
C ASP A 60 -2.89 9.74 -11.00
N TYR A 61 -4.15 9.58 -11.39
CA TYR A 61 -4.81 10.46 -12.35
C TYR A 61 -5.97 11.20 -11.69
N VAL A 62 -5.76 12.49 -11.45
CA VAL A 62 -6.74 13.35 -10.78
C VAL A 62 -6.82 14.69 -11.51
N ASN A 63 -8.04 15.14 -11.82
CA ASN A 63 -8.32 16.46 -12.41
C ASN A 63 -7.49 16.77 -13.67
N GLY A 64 -7.32 15.80 -14.56
CA GLY A 64 -6.57 16.00 -15.81
C GLY A 64 -5.06 15.86 -15.69
N LYS A 65 -4.53 15.63 -14.48
CA LYS A 65 -3.10 15.47 -14.20
C LYS A 65 -2.78 14.00 -13.98
N ASN A 66 -1.74 13.50 -14.64
CA ASN A 66 -1.22 12.14 -14.46
C ASN A 66 0.16 12.23 -13.81
N GLU A 67 0.31 11.67 -12.61
CA GLU A 67 1.59 11.69 -11.88
C GLU A 67 2.03 10.29 -11.47
N GLU A 68 3.33 10.02 -11.59
CA GLU A 68 3.91 8.79 -11.04
C GLU A 68 4.10 8.97 -9.53
N ILE A 69 3.51 8.07 -8.76
CA ILE A 69 3.68 7.98 -7.32
C ILE A 69 4.63 6.85 -6.98
N LYS A 70 5.70 7.18 -6.26
CA LYS A 70 6.65 6.22 -5.72
C LYS A 70 6.15 5.70 -4.38
N THR A 71 6.13 4.39 -4.23
CA THR A 71 5.63 3.72 -3.02
C THR A 71 6.78 3.46 -2.06
N GLY A 72 6.55 3.67 -0.76
CA GLY A 72 7.48 3.25 0.30
C GLY A 72 7.51 1.73 0.45
N SER A 73 8.59 1.20 1.04
CA SER A 73 8.78 -0.23 1.25
C SER A 73 9.13 -0.59 2.70
N ALA A 74 8.83 -1.83 3.09
CA ALA A 74 9.18 -2.37 4.41
C ALA A 74 10.65 -2.80 4.52
N LEU A 75 11.29 -3.13 3.39
CA LEU A 75 12.69 -3.55 3.27
C LEU A 75 13.51 -2.53 2.48
#